data_AF-A0AAU8LY82-F1
#
_entry.id   AF-A0AAU8LY82-F1
#
_cell.length_a   1.000
_cell.length_b   1.000
_cell.length_c   1.000
_cell.angle_alpha   90.00
_cell.angle_beta   90.00
_cell.angle_gamma   90.00
#
_symmetry.space_group_name_H-M   'P 1'
#
loop_
_entity.id
_entity.type
_entity.pdbx_description
1 polymer ?
#
loop_
_entity_poly.entity_id
_entity_poly.type
_entity_poly.pdbx_seq_one_letter_code
_entity_poly.pdbx_strand_id
1 'polypeptide(L)' 'MELQIGDKVVWLKRIPGGDYVYPVLGKVLGFTEKRVKIEADDDGDIGIRYVQYKNLQKLD' A
#
# COMPACT_ATOMS: atom_id res chain seq x y z
N MET A 1 -7.46 14.09 -1.03
CA MET A 1 -7.13 13.57 -2.37
C MET A 1 -7.51 12.11 -2.40
N GLU A 2 -8.28 11.70 -3.41
CA GLU A 2 -8.72 10.31 -3.59
C GLU A 2 -7.65 9.53 -4.37
N LEU A 3 -7.44 8.25 -4.02
CA LEU A 3 -6.54 7.37 -4.78
C LEU A 3 -7.19 6.97 -6.10
N GLN A 4 -6.37 6.83 -7.15
CA GLN A 4 -6.75 6.36 -8.47
C GLN A 4 -5.86 5.21 -8.92
N ILE A 5 -6.34 4.40 -9.86
CA ILE A 5 -5.53 3.36 -10.49
C ILE A 5 -4.34 4.02 -11.18
N GLY A 6 -3.14 3.50 -10.91
CA GLY A 6 -1.89 4.04 -11.42
C GLY A 6 -1.13 4.93 -10.44
N ASP A 7 -1.78 5.43 -9.39
CA ASP A 7 -1.13 6.25 -8.37
C ASP A 7 0.02 5.49 -7.71
N LYS A 8 1.15 6.19 -7.53
CA LYS A 8 2.22 5.75 -6.65
C LYS A 8 1.84 6.03 -5.21
N VAL A 9 2.10 5.07 -4.33
CA VAL A 9 1.74 5.16 -2.92
C VAL A 9 2.87 4.65 -2.04
N VAL A 10 2.91 5.16 -0.80
CA VAL A 10 3.62 4.53 0.31
C VAL A 10 2.61 3.75 1.13
N TRP A 11 2.82 2.45 1.24
CA TRP A 11 2.14 1.60 2.21
C TRP A 11 2.89 1.62 3.53
N LEU A 12 2.23 2.13 4.57
CA LEU A 12 2.67 2.09 5.96
C LEU A 12 2.40 0.70 6.55
N LYS A 13 3.28 -0.26 6.25
CA LYS A 13 3.19 -1.65 6.74
C LYS A 13 3.49 -1.70 8.24
N ARG A 14 2.52 -2.13 9.04
CA ARG A 14 2.71 -2.39 10.47
C ARG A 14 3.20 -3.82 10.66
N ILE A 15 4.30 -3.99 11.37
CA ILE A 15 4.83 -5.31 11.73
C ILE A 15 4.13 -5.79 13.01
N PRO A 16 3.60 -7.02 13.06
CA PRO A 16 2.99 -7.57 14.27
C PRO A 16 3.98 -7.54 15.46
N GLY A 17 3.51 -7.10 16.62
CA GLY A 17 4.30 -7.11 17.85
C GLY A 17 5.12 -5.86 18.15
N GLY A 18 4.97 -4.77 17.38
CA GLY A 18 5.62 -3.50 17.69
C GLY A 18 4.93 -2.28 17.08
N ASP A 19 5.39 -1.09 17.50
CA ASP A 19 4.92 0.21 16.98
C ASP A 19 5.63 0.65 15.70
N TYR A 20 6.58 -0.16 15.22
CA TYR A 20 7.37 0.16 14.03
C TYR A 20 6.51 0.06 12.75
N VAL A 21 6.61 1.12 11.93
CA VAL A 21 5.97 1.21 10.62
C VAL A 21 7.06 1.19 9.56
N TYR A 22 6.98 0.21 8.67
CA TYR A 22 7.88 0.09 7.54
C TYR A 22 7.22 0.68 6.28
N PRO A 23 7.79 1.73 5.66
CA PRO A 23 7.26 2.31 4.44
C PRO A 23 7.62 1.43 3.23
N VAL A 24 6.60 0.99 2.50
CA VAL A 24 6.73 0.15 1.32
C VAL A 24 6.22 0.93 0.11
N LEU A 25 7.02 1.04 -0.96
CA LEU A 25 6.57 1.68 -2.19
C LEU A 25 5.66 0.74 -2.98
N GLY A 26 4.59 1.30 -3.54
CA GLY A 26 3.67 0.55 -4.38
C GLY A 26 2.93 1.39 -5.40
N LYS A 27 2.14 0.69 -6.22
CA LYS A 27 1.29 1.26 -7.26
C LYS A 27 -0.13 0.73 -7.13
N VAL A 28 -1.12 1.62 -7.16
CA VAL A 28 -2.53 1.22 -7.13
C VAL A 28 -2.93 0.53 -8.43
N LEU A 29 -3.52 -0.67 -8.29
CA LEU A 29 -4.00 -1.47 -9.42
C LEU A 29 -5.53 -1.58 -9.45
N GLY A 30 -6.20 -1.29 -8.34
CA GLY A 30 -7.66 -1.36 -8.27
C GLY A 30 -8.19 -1.25 -6.86
N PHE A 31 -9.51 -1.33 -6.75
CA PHE A 31 -10.24 -1.18 -5.49
C PHE A 31 -11.19 -2.37 -5.31
N THR A 32 -11.35 -2.80 -4.07
CA THR A 32 -12.43 -3.66 -3.63
C THR A 32 -13.28 -2.89 -2.63
N GLU A 33 -14.42 -3.44 -2.21
CA GLU A 33 -15.29 -2.79 -1.22
C GLU A 33 -14.57 -2.39 0.08
N LYS A 34 -13.48 -3.08 0.46
CA LYS A 34 -12.83 -2.90 1.78
C LYS A 34 -11.32 -2.63 1.71
N ARG A 35 -10.71 -2.71 0.54
CA ARG A 35 -9.25 -2.69 0.36
C ARG A 35 -8.86 -2.04 -0.97
N VAL A 36 -7.63 -1.56 -1.02
CA VAL A 36 -6.96 -1.13 -2.24
C VAL A 36 -6.01 -2.25 -2.66
N LYS A 37 -6.10 -2.67 -3.93
CA LYS A 37 -5.16 -3.61 -4.54
C LYS A 37 -3.95 -2.82 -5.02
N ILE A 38 -2.77 -3.20 -4.55
CA ILE A 38 -1.50 -2.60 -4.98
C ILE A 38 -0.53 -3.68 -5.45
N GLU A 39 0.36 -3.33 -6.35
CA GLU A 39 1.66 -4.01 -6.52
C GLU A 39 2.68 -3.27 -5.66
N ALA A 40 3.47 -4.01 -4.88
CA ALA A 40 4.45 -3.45 -3.96
C ALA A 40 5.68 -4.34 -3.89
N ASP A 41 6.85 -3.72 -3.72
CA ASP A 41 8.11 -4.40 -3.41
C ASP A 41 8.22 -4.55 -1.89
N ASP A 42 7.82 -5.71 -1.39
CA ASP A 42 7.74 -5.99 0.04
C ASP A 42 8.90 -6.90 0.45
N ASP A 43 9.97 -6.29 0.96
CA ASP A 43 11.21 -6.98 1.37
C ASP A 43 11.93 -7.71 0.21
N GLY A 44 11.93 -7.11 -0.99
CA GLY A 44 12.58 -7.67 -2.19
C GLY A 44 11.68 -8.63 -2.98
N ASP A 45 10.45 -8.85 -2.53
CA ASP A 45 9.43 -9.62 -3.23
C ASP A 45 8.35 -8.69 -3.81
N ILE A 46 8.36 -8.55 -5.13
CA ILE A 46 7.33 -7.77 -5.84
C ILE A 46 6.07 -8.62 -5.93
N GLY A 47 5.00 -8.16 -5.28
CA GLY A 47 3.76 -8.90 -5.24
C GLY A 47 2.52 -8.05 -5.07
N ILE A 48 1.38 -8.70 -5.29
CA ILE A 48 0.07 -8.09 -5.07
C ILE A 48 -0.25 -8.08 -3.57
N ARG A 49 -0.71 -6.93 -3.06
CA ARG A 49 -1.17 -6.75 -1.68
C ARG A 49 -2.55 -6.08 -1.67
N TYR A 50 -3.36 -6.44 -0.67
CA TYR A 50 -4.67 -5.84 -0.41
C TYR A 50 -4.62 -5.05 0.89
N VAL A 51 -4.54 -3.73 0.77
CA VAL A 51 -4.20 -2.83 1.87
C VAL A 51 -5.39 -1.97 2.25
N GLN A 52 -5.51 -1.62 3.54
CA GLN A 52 -6.52 -0.65 3.97
C GLN A 52 -6.16 0.73 3.45
N TYR A 53 -7.15 1.48 2.96
CA TYR A 53 -6.94 2.86 2.48
C TYR A 53 -6.17 3.73 3.50
N LYS A 54 -6.51 3.62 4.78
CA LYS A 54 -5.85 4.38 5.87
C LYS A 54 -4.36 4.11 6.06
N ASN A 55 -3.83 3.02 5.48
CA ASN A 55 -2.42 2.68 5.54
C ASN A 55 -1.66 3.08 4.27
N LEU A 56 -2.32 3.76 3.33
CA LEU A 56 -1.71 4.24 2.09
C LEU A 56 -1.59 5.76 2.13
N GLN A 57 -0.46 6.26 1.66
CA GLN A 57 -0.23 7.68 1.39
C GLN A 57 0.09 7.84 -0.10
N LYS A 58 -0.64 8.72 -0.79
CA LYS A 58 -0.35 9.05 -2.18
C LYS A 58 0.97 9.81 -2.26
N LEU A 59 1.79 9.46 -3.25
CA LEU A 59 2.95 10.24 -3.66
C LEU A 59 2.52 11.17 -4.80
N ASP A 60 2.89 12.45 -4.68
CA ASP A 60 2.60 13.50 -5.68
C ASP A 60 3.43 13.33 -6.96
#